data_AF-A0AAN0NF74-F1
#
_entry.id   AF-A0AAN0NF74-F1
#
_cell.length_a   1.000
_cell.length_b   1.000
_cell.length_c   1.000
_cell.angle_alpha   90.00
_cell.angle_beta   90.00
_cell.angle_gamma   90.00
#
_symmetry.space_group_name_H-M   'P 1'
#
loop_
_entity.id
_entity.type
_entity.pdbx_description
1 polymer ?
#
loop_
_entity_poly.entity_id
_entity_poly.type
_entity_poly.pdbx_seq_one_letter_code
_entity_poly.pdbx_strand_id
1 'polypeptide(L)'
;MEFITLCYHEFRDTPINTEIQSIPVEVANGYQDNLPIALYTDIQDFKEQMQYCIDNDFNFITLEDVEAFYKDRKMLPSKAILLTFDDAYQSMKKLAYPSLKANQIPATMFVVSDWMHEKSKEWDAAFAQTMSWTNLDAMSDCLTTKKSHP
;
A
#
# COMPACT_ATOMS: atom_id res chain seq x y z
N MET A 1 12.72 20.45 -8.58
CA MET A 1 12.67 18.99 -8.75
C MET A 1 11.66 18.48 -7.76
N GLU A 2 10.68 17.74 -8.27
CA GLU A 2 9.48 17.31 -7.56
C GLU A 2 9.29 15.82 -7.80
N PHE A 3 8.60 15.16 -6.88
CA PHE A 3 8.15 13.80 -7.03
C PHE A 3 6.65 13.77 -6.74
N ILE A 4 5.96 12.79 -7.32
CA ILE A 4 4.55 12.55 -7.05
C ILE A 4 4.47 11.43 -6.02
N THR A 5 3.56 11.55 -5.05
CA THR A 5 3.25 10.44 -4.13
C THR A 5 1.92 9.84 -4.54
N LEU A 6 1.91 8.53 -4.76
CA LEU A 6 0.69 7.74 -4.93
C LEU A 6 0.47 6.94 -3.65
N CYS A 7 -0.67 7.12 -3.00
CA CYS A 7 -1.02 6.43 -1.76
C CYS A 7 -2.28 5.59 -1.95
N TYR A 8 -2.25 4.36 -1.45
CA TYR A 8 -3.38 3.42 -1.48
C TYR A 8 -3.58 2.79 -0.10
N HIS A 9 -4.81 2.39 0.19
CA HIS A 9 -5.14 1.73 1.44
C HIS A 9 -5.70 0.33 1.16
N GLU A 10 -6.89 0.26 0.57
CA GLU A 10 -7.64 -0.99 0.39
C GLU A 10 -7.89 -1.30 -1.10
N PHE A 11 -7.70 -2.56 -1.48
CA PHE A 11 -7.95 -3.03 -2.84
C PHE A 11 -9.21 -3.89 -2.95
N ARG A 12 -9.91 -3.75 -4.07
CA ARG A 12 -11.07 -4.57 -4.45
C ARG A 12 -10.86 -5.15 -5.84
N ASP A 13 -11.29 -6.39 -6.03
CA ASP A 13 -11.30 -7.10 -7.31
C ASP A 13 -12.72 -7.24 -7.90
N THR A 14 -13.69 -6.63 -7.22
CA THR A 14 -15.07 -6.49 -7.67
C THR A 14 -15.37 -5.01 -7.86
N PRO A 15 -16.19 -4.64 -8.86
CA PRO A 15 -16.55 -3.26 -9.09
C PRO A 15 -17.11 -2.63 -7.83
N ILE A 16 -16.67 -1.42 -7.53
CA ILE A 16 -17.12 -0.65 -6.38
C ILE A 16 -18.64 -0.47 -6.47
N ASN A 17 -19.39 -1.22 -5.66
CA ASN A 17 -20.84 -1.03 -5.55
C ASN A 17 -21.09 0.19 -4.65
N THR A 18 -21.62 1.26 -5.24
CA THR A 18 -21.95 2.51 -4.53
C THR A 18 -23.05 2.35 -3.47
N GLU A 19 -23.77 1.23 -3.45
CA GLU A 19 -24.69 0.88 -2.36
C GLU A 19 -23.94 0.57 -1.05
N ILE A 20 -22.71 0.05 -1.14
CA ILE A 20 -21.84 -0.18 0.02
C ILE A 20 -21.03 1.10 0.26
N GLN A 21 -21.43 1.90 1.25
CA GLN A 21 -20.74 3.16 1.57
C GLN A 21 -19.42 2.96 2.33
N SER A 22 -19.31 1.84 3.05
CA SER A 22 -18.16 1.48 3.86
C SER A 22 -18.21 0.01 4.26
N ILE A 23 -17.08 -0.56 4.70
CA ILE A 23 -17.01 -1.89 5.31
C ILE A 23 -16.35 -1.81 6.69
N PRO A 24 -16.64 -2.74 7.60
CA PRO A 24 -15.98 -2.79 8.89
C PRO A 24 -14.46 -3.00 8.77
N VAL A 25 -13.71 -2.27 9.59
CA VAL A 25 -12.27 -2.49 9.82
C VAL A 25 -12.10 -3.64 10.81
N GLU A 26 -11.17 -4.56 10.51
CA GLU A 26 -10.77 -5.64 11.40
C GLU A 26 -9.27 -5.55 11.70
N VAL A 27 -8.94 -5.29 12.97
CA VAL A 27 -7.57 -5.12 13.45
C VAL A 27 -7.35 -5.82 14.80
N ALA A 28 -6.09 -6.09 15.12
CA ALA A 28 -5.70 -6.91 16.27
C ALA A 28 -6.10 -6.32 17.63
N ASN A 29 -5.98 -4.99 17.82
CA ASN A 29 -6.36 -4.33 19.08
C ASN A 29 -7.88 -4.15 19.28
N GLY A 30 -8.70 -4.58 18.31
CA GLY A 30 -10.15 -4.49 18.38
C GLY A 30 -10.72 -3.08 18.18
N TYR A 31 -9.93 -2.14 17.63
CA TYR A 31 -10.46 -0.86 17.16
C TYR A 31 -11.63 -1.10 16.19
N GLN A 32 -12.71 -0.33 16.38
CA GLN A 32 -13.94 -0.46 15.61
C GLN A 32 -14.16 0.80 14.80
N ASP A 33 -14.21 0.63 13.48
CA ASP A 33 -14.53 1.69 12.53
C ASP A 33 -15.04 1.07 11.23
N ASN A 34 -15.47 1.91 10.29
CA ASN A 34 -15.76 1.48 8.94
C ASN A 34 -14.90 2.26 7.94
N LEU A 35 -14.21 1.54 7.07
CA LEU A 35 -13.38 2.13 6.03
C LEU A 35 -14.30 2.72 4.94
N PRO A 36 -14.24 4.02 4.64
CA PRO A 36 -15.08 4.63 3.62
C PRO A 36 -14.66 4.19 2.21
N ILE A 37 -15.62 4.11 1.30
CA ILE A 37 -15.41 3.74 -0.11
C ILE A 37 -14.37 4.61 -0.84
N ALA A 38 -14.13 5.84 -0.38
CA ALA A 38 -13.14 6.75 -0.94
C ALA A 38 -11.69 6.27 -0.76
N LEU A 39 -11.44 5.31 0.13
CA LEU A 39 -10.13 4.68 0.34
C LEU A 39 -9.98 3.35 -0.41
N TYR A 40 -10.97 2.99 -1.24
CA TYR A 40 -10.93 1.76 -2.02
C TYR A 40 -10.31 2.03 -3.39
N THR A 41 -9.59 1.07 -3.90
CA THR A 41 -9.02 1.08 -5.24
C THR A 41 -9.38 -0.21 -5.95
N ASP A 42 -9.94 -0.10 -7.15
CA ASP A 42 -10.10 -1.26 -8.03
C ASP A 42 -8.71 -1.75 -8.43
N ILE A 43 -8.47 -3.05 -8.29
CA ILE A 43 -7.17 -3.64 -8.61
C ILE A 43 -6.79 -3.48 -10.09
N GLN A 44 -7.77 -3.41 -11.00
CA GLN A 44 -7.49 -3.18 -12.42
C GLN A 44 -7.04 -1.75 -12.63
N ASP A 45 -7.72 -0.76 -12.04
CA ASP A 45 -7.30 0.64 -12.10
C ASP A 45 -5.87 0.83 -11.57
N PHE A 46 -5.53 0.17 -10.46
CA PHE A 46 -4.17 0.18 -9.93
C PHE A 46 -3.16 -0.41 -10.92
N LYS A 47 -3.45 -1.57 -11.51
CA LYS A 47 -2.55 -2.21 -12.47
C LYS A 47 -2.38 -1.38 -13.74
N GLU A 48 -3.45 -0.80 -14.25
CA GLU A 48 -3.44 0.11 -15.39
C GLU A 48 -2.62 1.36 -15.08
N GLN A 49 -2.76 1.92 -13.87
CA GLN A 49 -1.97 3.06 -13.43
C GLN A 49 -0.48 2.72 -13.31
N MET A 50 -0.12 1.57 -12.74
CA MET A 50 1.28 1.14 -12.68
C MET A 50 1.85 0.91 -14.08
N GLN A 51 1.09 0.28 -14.97
CA GLN A 51 1.49 0.06 -16.37
C GLN A 51 1.68 1.38 -17.10
N TYR A 52 0.76 2.34 -16.94
CA TYR A 52 0.90 3.67 -17.50
C TYR A 52 2.18 4.36 -17.02
N CYS A 53 2.51 4.26 -15.73
CA CYS A 53 3.75 4.81 -15.19
C CYS A 53 4.99 4.17 -15.84
N ILE A 54 5.00 2.86 -16.01
CA ILE A 54 6.09 2.12 -16.68
C ILE A 54 6.20 2.57 -18.14
N ASP A 55 5.11 2.58 -18.89
CA ASP A 55 5.08 2.90 -20.32
C ASP A 55 5.46 4.37 -20.62
N ASN A 56 5.37 5.24 -19.61
CA ASN A 56 5.68 6.68 -19.73
C ASN A 56 6.97 7.09 -18.98
N ASP A 57 7.87 6.14 -18.72
CA ASP A 57 9.20 6.37 -18.14
C ASP A 57 9.18 7.06 -16.76
N PHE A 58 8.17 6.78 -15.93
CA PHE A 58 8.21 7.20 -14.53
C PHE A 58 9.21 6.35 -13.75
N ASN A 59 9.89 6.99 -12.79
CA ASN A 59 10.90 6.35 -11.97
C ASN A 59 10.35 6.15 -10.56
N PHE A 60 10.04 4.91 -10.20
CA PHE A 60 9.66 4.57 -8.84
C PHE A 60 10.88 4.69 -7.92
N ILE A 61 10.75 5.50 -6.87
CA ILE A 61 11.82 5.80 -5.90
C ILE A 61 11.48 5.23 -4.53
N THR A 62 12.53 4.99 -3.73
CA THR A 62 12.37 4.54 -2.35
C THR A 62 12.12 5.73 -1.41
N LEU A 63 11.59 5.48 -0.21
CA LEU A 63 11.51 6.50 0.82
C LEU A 63 12.91 6.96 1.26
N GLU A 64 13.91 6.07 1.22
CA GLU A 64 15.31 6.40 1.46
C GLU A 64 15.85 7.42 0.44
N ASP A 65 15.46 7.34 -0.83
CA ASP A 65 15.81 8.35 -1.84
C ASP A 65 15.18 9.71 -1.53
N VAL A 66 13.92 9.72 -1.06
CA VAL A 66 13.24 10.94 -0.62
C VAL A 66 13.94 11.54 0.60
N GLU A 67 14.30 10.72 1.59
CA GLU A 67 15.06 11.17 2.76
C GLU A 67 16.41 11.79 2.35
N ALA A 68 17.16 11.15 1.46
CA ALA A 68 18.44 11.65 0.96
C ALA A 68 18.29 12.94 0.13
N PHE A 69 17.19 13.10 -0.61
CA PHE A 69 16.89 14.34 -1.33
C PHE A 69 16.71 15.51 -0.36
N TYR A 70 15.98 15.32 0.74
CA TYR A 70 15.77 16.39 1.72
C TYR A 70 16.99 16.66 2.59
N LYS A 71 17.66 15.61 3.08
CA LYS A 71 18.81 15.71 4.01
C LYS A 71 20.11 16.07 3.31
N ASP A 72 20.43 15.36 2.23
CA ASP A 72 21.75 15.41 1.58
C ASP A 72 21.74 16.15 0.24
N ARG A 73 20.57 16.67 -0.18
CA ARG A 73 20.36 17.34 -1.48
C ARG A 73 20.69 16.45 -2.68
N LYS A 74 20.62 15.11 -2.51
CA LYS A 74 20.78 14.14 -3.59
C LYS A 74 19.63 14.33 -4.60
N MET A 75 19.94 14.57 -5.87
CA MET A 75 18.90 14.77 -6.89
C MET A 75 18.07 13.51 -7.11
N LEU A 76 16.76 13.67 -7.28
CA LEU A 76 15.85 12.61 -7.68
C LEU A 76 15.87 12.45 -9.22
N PRO A 77 15.55 11.25 -9.74
CA PRO A 77 15.33 11.08 -11.18
C PRO A 77 14.15 11.94 -11.66
N SER A 78 14.09 12.26 -12.95
CA SER A 78 12.91 12.90 -13.53
C SER A 78 11.70 11.97 -13.45
N LYS A 79 10.49 12.53 -13.39
CA LYS A 79 9.23 11.75 -13.29
C LYS A 79 9.25 10.78 -12.10
N ALA A 80 9.77 11.23 -10.95
CA ALA A 80 9.87 10.39 -9.77
C ALA A 80 8.49 10.13 -9.12
N ILE A 81 8.23 8.87 -8.75
CA ILE A 81 7.05 8.45 -8.00
C ILE A 81 7.48 7.76 -6.71
N LEU A 82 6.99 8.27 -5.57
CA LEU A 82 6.98 7.51 -4.33
C LEU A 82 5.65 6.77 -4.25
N LEU A 83 5.70 5.43 -4.18
CA LEU A 83 4.52 4.60 -3.99
C LEU A 83 4.40 4.20 -2.52
N THR A 84 3.24 4.49 -1.91
CA THR A 84 2.97 4.19 -0.51
C THR A 84 1.68 3.42 -0.32
N PHE A 85 1.66 2.60 0.73
CA PHE A 85 0.48 1.90 1.21
C PHE A 85 0.36 2.16 2.70
N ASP A 86 -0.86 2.44 3.16
CA ASP A 86 -1.13 2.71 4.57
C ASP A 86 -1.93 1.55 5.18
N ASP A 87 -1.93 1.48 6.52
CA ASP A 87 -2.70 0.56 7.38
C ASP A 87 -2.35 -0.94 7.30
N ALA A 88 -1.65 -1.40 6.25
CA ALA A 88 -1.28 -2.80 6.04
C ALA A 88 -2.46 -3.78 5.92
N TYR A 89 -3.49 -3.39 5.16
CA TYR A 89 -4.59 -4.30 4.82
C TYR A 89 -4.15 -5.49 3.94
N GLN A 90 -4.74 -6.66 4.19
CA GLN A 90 -4.45 -7.91 3.50
C GLN A 90 -4.74 -7.87 2.00
N SER A 91 -5.68 -7.04 1.57
CA SER A 91 -5.99 -6.84 0.15
C SER A 91 -4.75 -6.38 -0.65
N MET A 92 -3.89 -5.54 -0.09
CA MET A 92 -2.63 -5.13 -0.71
C MET A 92 -1.74 -6.36 -0.99
N LYS A 93 -1.51 -7.20 0.04
CA LYS A 93 -0.72 -8.44 -0.12
C LYS A 93 -1.32 -9.36 -1.17
N LYS A 94 -2.65 -9.51 -1.17
CA LYS A 94 -3.36 -10.47 -2.02
C LYS A 94 -3.42 -10.01 -3.48
N LEU A 95 -3.68 -8.72 -3.70
CA LEU A 95 -4.07 -8.18 -5.00
C LEU A 95 -2.97 -7.33 -5.64
N ALA A 96 -2.33 -6.43 -4.88
CA ALA A 96 -1.37 -5.45 -5.40
C ALA A 96 0.08 -5.97 -5.42
N TYR A 97 0.55 -6.59 -4.33
CA TYR A 97 1.93 -7.06 -4.18
C TYR A 97 2.44 -7.96 -5.33
N PRO A 98 1.66 -8.91 -5.89
CA PRO A 98 2.12 -9.69 -7.04
C PRO A 98 2.53 -8.84 -8.24
N SER A 99 1.84 -7.73 -8.48
CA SER A 99 2.16 -6.78 -9.56
C SER A 99 3.45 -6.01 -9.26
N LEU A 100 3.62 -5.55 -8.02
CA LEU A 100 4.84 -4.87 -7.58
C LEU A 100 6.07 -5.77 -7.77
N LYS A 101 5.96 -7.02 -7.33
CA LYS A 101 7.03 -8.02 -7.42
C LYS A 101 7.39 -8.33 -8.86
N ALA A 102 6.40 -8.54 -9.73
CA ALA A 102 6.64 -8.85 -11.15
C ALA A 102 7.36 -7.71 -11.87
N ASN A 103 7.07 -6.46 -11.50
CA ASN A 103 7.63 -5.26 -12.13
C ASN A 103 8.81 -4.64 -11.35
N GLN A 104 9.24 -5.25 -10.24
CA GLN A 104 10.30 -4.75 -9.36
C GLN A 104 10.05 -3.30 -8.90
N ILE A 105 8.79 -2.96 -8.62
CA ILE A 105 8.40 -1.63 -8.18
C ILE A 105 8.66 -1.51 -6.67
N PRO A 106 9.55 -0.61 -6.22
CA PRO A 106 9.71 -0.33 -4.79
C PRO A 106 8.50 0.44 -4.26
N ALA A 107 8.11 0.14 -3.02
CA ALA A 107 7.08 0.89 -2.32
C ALA A 107 7.33 0.93 -0.81
N THR A 108 6.60 1.80 -0.10
CA THR A 108 6.65 1.91 1.35
C THR A 108 5.33 1.52 1.98
N MET A 109 5.37 0.69 3.01
CA MET A 109 4.21 0.38 3.86
C MET A 109 4.29 1.17 5.17
N PHE A 110 3.30 2.01 5.45
CA PHE A 110 3.11 2.68 6.73
C PHE A 110 2.14 1.89 7.61
N VAL A 111 2.62 1.46 8.78
CA VAL A 111 1.92 0.50 9.64
C VAL A 111 1.51 1.14 10.95
N VAL A 112 0.24 0.97 11.32
CA VAL A 112 -0.23 1.18 12.70
C VAL A 112 0.11 -0.08 13.51
N SER A 113 1.16 -0.01 14.33
CA SER A 113 1.75 -1.21 14.95
C SER A 113 0.75 -2.07 15.74
N ASP A 114 -0.17 -1.43 16.47
CA ASP A 114 -1.17 -2.10 17.31
C ASP A 114 -2.33 -2.72 16.51
N TRP A 115 -2.41 -2.45 15.20
CA TRP A 115 -3.43 -3.05 14.34
C TRP A 115 -3.01 -4.42 13.81
N MET A 116 -1.71 -4.69 13.74
CA MET A 116 -1.16 -5.89 13.12
C MET A 116 -1.42 -7.16 13.93
N HIS A 117 -1.77 -8.24 13.25
CA HIS A 117 -2.02 -9.53 13.88
C HIS A 117 -0.72 -10.31 14.15
N GLU A 118 -0.66 -11.02 15.27
CA GLU A 118 0.45 -11.95 15.59
C GLU A 118 0.50 -13.16 14.64
N LYS A 119 -0.67 -13.63 14.22
CA LYS A 119 -0.81 -14.81 13.35
C LYS A 119 -1.57 -14.44 12.09
N SER A 120 -1.16 -15.03 10.97
CA SER A 120 -1.87 -14.87 9.70
C SER A 120 -3.29 -15.44 9.82
N LYS A 121 -4.23 -14.72 9.22
CA LYS A 121 -5.62 -15.13 9.01
C LYS A 121 -5.88 -15.15 7.50
N GLU A 122 -6.86 -15.93 7.06
CA GLU A 122 -7.34 -15.89 5.68
C GLU A 122 -8.02 -14.55 5.40
N TRP A 123 -7.82 -14.03 4.18
CA TRP A 123 -8.41 -12.78 3.77
C TRP A 123 -9.93 -12.91 3.61
N ASP A 124 -10.67 -12.05 4.29
CA ASP A 124 -12.12 -11.91 4.16
C ASP A 124 -12.46 -10.56 3.51
N ALA A 125 -12.99 -10.60 2.28
CA ALA A 125 -13.33 -9.41 1.52
C ALA A 125 -14.48 -8.60 2.14
N ALA A 126 -15.21 -9.13 3.12
CA ALA A 126 -16.22 -8.38 3.87
C ALA A 126 -15.63 -7.34 4.84
N PHE A 127 -14.32 -7.40 5.11
CA PHE A 127 -13.62 -6.52 6.05
C PHE A 127 -12.42 -5.81 5.40
N ALA A 128 -12.13 -4.61 5.88
CA ALA A 128 -10.80 -4.01 5.73
C ALA A 128 -9.91 -4.62 6.82
N GLN A 129 -9.30 -5.76 6.49
CA GLN A 129 -8.60 -6.60 7.45
C GLN A 129 -7.10 -6.38 7.37
N THR A 130 -6.46 -6.02 8.48
CA THR A 130 -5.00 -5.90 8.52
C THR A 130 -4.30 -7.25 8.49
N MET A 131 -3.06 -7.25 7.98
CA MET A 131 -2.27 -8.47 7.89
C MET A 131 -1.48 -8.76 9.17
N SER A 132 -0.82 -9.92 9.19
CA SER A 132 0.13 -10.24 10.26
C SER A 132 1.53 -9.70 9.96
N TRP A 133 2.36 -9.58 11.00
CA TRP A 133 3.79 -9.24 10.82
C TRP A 133 4.49 -10.22 9.87
N THR A 134 4.27 -11.52 10.04
CA THR A 134 4.82 -12.56 9.16
C THR A 134 4.43 -12.35 7.70
N ASN A 135 3.19 -11.92 7.44
CA ASN A 135 2.72 -11.64 6.09
C ASN A 135 3.40 -10.42 5.49
N LEU A 136 3.62 -9.37 6.29
CA LEU A 136 4.29 -8.15 5.86
C LEU A 136 5.79 -8.38 5.60
N ASP A 137 6.47 -9.06 6.52
CA ASP A 137 7.91 -9.34 6.42
C ASP A 137 8.24 -10.20 5.18
N ALA A 138 7.30 -11.04 4.73
CA ALA A 138 7.46 -11.84 3.52
C ALA A 138 7.45 -11.02 2.20
N MET A 139 7.16 -9.72 2.27
CA MET A 139 7.10 -8.79 1.12
C MET A 139 8.24 -7.76 1.11
N SER A 140 9.28 -7.97 1.92
CA SER A 140 10.41 -7.04 2.07
C SER A 140 11.29 -6.90 0.82
N ASP A 141 11.05 -7.69 -0.23
CA ASP A 141 11.72 -7.58 -1.52
C ASP A 141 11.21 -6.40 -2.35
N CYS A 142 9.99 -5.92 -2.08
CA CYS A 142 9.44 -4.71 -2.70
C CYS A 142 9.11 -3.61 -1.69
N LEU A 143 8.92 -3.95 -0.41
CA LEU A 143 8.40 -3.03 0.59
C LEU A 143 9.44 -2.64 1.64
N THR A 144 9.63 -1.34 1.79
CA THR A 144 10.18 -0.75 3.02
C THR A 144 9.05 -0.55 4.02
N THR A 145 9.19 -1.05 5.25
CA THR A 145 8.18 -0.86 6.31
C THR A 145 8.56 0.31 7.22
N LYS A 146 7.64 1.25 7.44
CA LYS A 146 7.73 2.29 8.48
C LYS A 146 6.57 2.10 9.45
N LYS A 147 6.85 2.10 10.74
CA LYS A 147 5.89 1.75 11.80
C LYS A 147 5.63 2.97 12.67
N SER A 148 4.39 3.19 13.08
CA SER A 148 4.10 4.12 14.17
C SER A 148 4.78 3.61 15.45
N HIS A 149 5.40 4.53 16.21
CA HIS A 149 5.84 4.21 17.56
C HIS A 149 4.60 4.18 18.47
N PRO A 150 4.50 3.22 19.40
CA PRO A 150 3.46 3.22 20.43
C PRO A 150 3.57 4.46 21.33
#